data_AF-A0A7Y8HT75-F1
#
_entry.id   AF-A0A7Y8HT75-F1
#
_cell.length_a   1.000
_cell.length_b   1.000
_cell.length_c   1.000
_cell.angle_alpha   90.00
_cell.angle_beta   90.00
_cell.angle_gamma   90.00
#
_symmetry.space_group_name_H-M   'P 1'
#
loop_
_entity.id
_entity.type
_entity.pdbx_description
1 polymer ?
#
loop_
_entity_poly.entity_id
_entity_poly.type
_entity_poly.pdbx_seq_one_letter_code
_entity_poly.pdbx_strand_id
1 'polypeptide(L)'
;MPLEIKIFLYAVLTVYLFLNDNLIIFTVIFVVMSFFLIRIPYQYLKKGWVPITLFLSFTFLSNIFFQKGRILYKIGSFVITDEGLQMAYIRTVRIFIMIAGAKILTSTTQPEDFVNALGNIFKPLERIGVPVRKFFLTMGLTIKYLPIIKDQIAENYRKKIKNERVESFWNRAKVYQTFYCLFYNKHTEP
;
A
#
# COMPACT_ATOMS: atom_id res chain seq x y z
N MET A 1 5.84 12.81 -17.53
CA MET A 1 5.24 11.52 -17.98
C MET A 1 3.81 11.44 -17.48
N PRO A 2 2.85 11.10 -18.37
CA PRO A 2 1.48 10.79 -17.97
C PRO A 2 1.44 9.63 -16.97
N LEU A 3 0.47 9.64 -16.06
CA LEU A 3 0.39 8.71 -14.93
C LEU A 3 0.14 7.27 -15.40
N GLU A 4 -0.61 7.10 -16.50
CA GLU A 4 -0.88 5.82 -17.14
C GLU A 4 0.41 5.07 -17.47
N ILE A 5 1.40 5.78 -18.01
CA ILE A 5 2.70 5.20 -18.35
C ILE A 5 3.45 4.76 -17.09
N LYS A 6 3.37 5.53 -16.00
CA LYS A 6 4.03 5.15 -14.73
C LYS A 6 3.41 3.88 -14.15
N ILE A 7 2.07 3.79 -14.15
CA ILE A 7 1.34 2.60 -13.66
C ILE A 7 1.68 1.39 -14.53
N PHE A 8 1.60 1.55 -15.85
CA PHE A 8 1.91 0.48 -16.79
C PHE A 8 3.37 0.00 -16.66
N LEU A 9 4.32 0.92 -16.61
CA LEU A 9 5.74 0.61 -16.41
C LEU A 9 5.98 -0.12 -15.09
N TYR A 10 5.34 0.31 -14.00
CA TYR A 10 5.45 -0.35 -12.71
C TYR A 10 4.82 -1.75 -12.72
N ALA A 11 3.70 -1.94 -13.41
CA ALA A 11 3.08 -3.25 -13.60
C ALA A 11 3.99 -4.20 -14.40
N VAL A 12 4.54 -3.73 -15.51
CA VAL A 12 5.50 -4.50 -16.33
C VAL A 12 6.75 -4.84 -15.53
N LEU A 13 7.31 -3.89 -14.77
CA LEU A 13 8.44 -4.12 -13.87
C LEU A 13 8.12 -5.22 -12.85
N THR A 14 6.93 -5.17 -12.24
CA THR A 14 6.51 -6.16 -11.25
C THR A 14 6.42 -7.56 -11.87
N VAL A 15 5.77 -7.70 -13.03
CA VAL A 15 5.69 -8.98 -13.74
C VAL A 15 7.08 -9.49 -14.11
N TYR A 16 7.95 -8.62 -14.62
CA TYR A 16 9.33 -8.96 -14.98
C TYR A 16 10.14 -9.47 -13.79
N LEU A 17 10.00 -8.84 -12.62
CA LEU A 17 10.67 -9.27 -11.39
C LEU A 17 10.19 -10.64 -10.89
N PHE A 18 8.95 -11.04 -11.19
CA PHE A 18 8.43 -12.35 -10.81
C PHE A 18 8.85 -13.47 -11.75
N LEU A 19 9.01 -13.18 -13.05
CA LEU A 19 9.39 -14.18 -14.06
C LEU A 19 10.88 -14.53 -14.03
N ASN A 20 11.73 -13.64 -13.48
CA ASN A 20 13.16 -13.84 -13.41
C ASN A 20 13.62 -14.15 -11.99
N ASP A 21 14.54 -15.09 -11.85
CA ASP A 21 15.21 -15.45 -10.58
C ASP A 21 16.74 -15.27 -10.67
N ASN A 22 17.24 -14.56 -11.69
CA ASN A 22 18.67 -14.33 -11.87
C ASN A 22 19.22 -13.29 -10.88
N LEU A 23 20.18 -13.71 -10.04
CA LEU A 23 20.84 -12.87 -9.04
C LEU A 23 21.40 -11.55 -9.60
N ILE A 24 22.13 -11.62 -10.71
CA ILE A 24 22.80 -10.46 -11.31
C ILE A 24 21.78 -9.39 -11.72
N ILE A 25 20.67 -9.81 -12.33
CA ILE A 25 19.59 -8.91 -12.76
C ILE A 25 18.99 -8.20 -11.55
N PHE A 26 18.76 -8.93 -10.45
CA PHE A 26 18.25 -8.38 -9.19
C PHE A 26 19.19 -7.33 -8.58
N THR A 27 20.49 -7.61 -8.54
CA THR A 27 21.48 -6.67 -8.02
C THR A 27 21.55 -5.38 -8.85
N VAL A 28 21.54 -5.49 -10.19
CA VAL A 28 21.55 -4.32 -11.08
C VAL A 28 20.30 -3.46 -10.87
N ILE A 29 19.11 -4.06 -10.85
CA ILE A 29 17.85 -3.34 -10.62
C ILE A 29 17.84 -2.69 -9.24
N PHE A 30 18.32 -3.38 -8.22
CA PHE A 30 18.41 -2.83 -6.86
C PHE A 30 19.31 -1.59 -6.79
N VAL A 31 20.47 -1.61 -7.45
CA VAL A 31 21.39 -0.45 -7.51
C VAL A 31 20.74 0.72 -8.23
N VAL A 32 20.13 0.50 -9.39
CA VAL A 32 19.42 1.55 -10.15
C VAL A 32 18.29 2.14 -9.32
N MET A 33 17.46 1.30 -8.71
CA MET A 33 16.33 1.73 -7.89
C MET A 33 16.81 2.52 -6.66
N SER A 34 17.89 2.07 -6.01
CA SER A 34 18.48 2.78 -4.88
C SER A 34 18.97 4.18 -5.25
N PHE A 35 19.52 4.34 -6.45
CA PHE A 35 19.92 5.66 -6.98
C PHE A 35 18.71 6.60 -7.16
N PHE A 36 17.57 6.06 -7.59
CA PHE A 36 16.31 6.82 -7.66
C PHE A 36 15.75 7.18 -6.27
N LEU A 37 15.87 6.28 -5.29
CA LEU A 37 15.40 6.55 -3.91
C LEU A 37 16.16 7.71 -3.24
N ILE A 38 17.44 7.91 -3.57
CA ILE A 38 18.26 9.02 -3.04
C ILE A 38 17.69 10.39 -3.45
N ARG A 39 17.00 10.49 -4.59
CA ARG A 39 16.38 11.75 -5.05
C ARG A 39 15.08 12.10 -4.33
N ILE A 40 14.54 11.19 -3.50
CA ILE A 40 13.25 11.39 -2.85
C ILE A 40 13.46 12.01 -1.47
N PRO A 41 12.78 13.13 -1.14
CA PRO A 41 12.91 13.74 0.17
C PRO A 41 12.58 12.72 1.26
N TYR A 42 13.50 12.56 2.21
CA TYR A 42 13.45 11.54 3.28
C TYR A 42 12.16 11.60 4.13
N GLN A 43 11.46 12.74 4.12
CA GLN A 43 10.18 12.95 4.79
C GLN A 43 9.06 12.03 4.27
N TYR A 44 9.08 11.68 2.97
CA TYR A 44 8.11 10.74 2.37
C TYR A 44 8.48 9.28 2.65
N LEU A 45 9.78 9.01 2.86
CA LEU A 45 10.28 7.69 3.19
C LEU A 45 9.88 7.35 4.64
N LYS A 46 10.16 8.20 5.63
CA LYS A 46 9.98 7.88 7.07
C LYS A 46 8.60 7.33 7.50
N LYS A 47 7.50 7.71 6.84
CA LYS A 47 6.16 7.18 7.18
C LYS A 47 6.04 5.70 6.77
N GLY A 48 5.82 4.83 7.75
CA GLY A 48 5.57 3.40 7.54
C GLY A 48 6.81 2.55 7.25
N TRP A 49 8.04 3.06 7.44
CA TRP A 49 9.25 2.24 7.22
C TRP A 49 9.44 1.13 8.26
N VAL A 50 9.09 1.38 9.53
CA VAL A 50 9.24 0.39 10.61
C VAL A 50 8.54 -0.94 10.31
N PRO A 51 7.23 -0.99 9.95
CA PRO A 51 6.59 -2.25 9.62
C PRO A 51 7.15 -2.89 8.35
N ILE A 52 7.58 -2.09 7.37
CA ILE A 52 8.18 -2.60 6.13
C ILE A 52 9.52 -3.28 6.44
N THR A 53 10.42 -2.63 7.17
CA THR A 53 11.73 -3.21 7.52
C THR A 53 11.58 -4.44 8.40
N LEU A 54 10.62 -4.45 9.33
CA LEU A 54 10.32 -5.63 10.14
C LEU A 54 9.86 -6.81 9.27
N PHE A 55 8.97 -6.57 8.32
CA PHE A 55 8.49 -7.59 7.38
C PHE A 55 9.60 -8.13 6.47
N LEU A 56 10.48 -7.26 5.97
CA LEU A 56 11.61 -7.69 5.14
C LEU A 56 12.62 -8.52 5.93
N SER A 57 12.98 -8.10 7.14
CA SER A 57 13.89 -8.86 8.01
C SER A 57 13.32 -10.23 8.34
N PHE A 58 12.02 -10.31 8.65
CA PHE A 58 11.34 -11.57 8.87
C PHE A 58 11.37 -12.47 7.64
N THR A 59 11.08 -11.91 6.46
CA THR A 59 11.12 -12.65 5.19
C THR A 59 12.53 -13.17 4.88
N PHE A 60 13.56 -12.36 5.12
CA PHE A 60 14.95 -12.74 4.88
C PHE A 60 15.40 -13.87 5.81
N LEU A 61 15.14 -13.74 7.12
CA LEU A 61 15.44 -14.79 8.11
C LEU A 61 14.69 -16.08 7.78
N SER A 62 13.39 -15.98 7.48
CA SER A 62 12.57 -17.14 7.13
C SER A 62 13.16 -17.89 5.93
N ASN A 63 13.50 -17.21 4.83
CA ASN A 63 14.07 -17.89 3.67
C ASN A 63 15.44 -18.54 3.99
N ILE A 64 16.32 -17.88 4.76
CA ILE A 64 17.59 -18.51 5.16
C ILE A 64 17.38 -19.81 5.96
N PHE A 65 16.43 -19.84 6.89
CA PHE A 65 16.23 -21.00 7.77
C PHE A 65 15.45 -22.14 7.12
N PHE A 66 14.52 -21.84 6.20
CA PHE A 66 13.61 -22.84 5.62
C PHE A 66 14.07 -23.39 4.26
N GLN A 67 15.09 -22.82 3.61
CA GLN A 67 15.62 -23.34 2.34
C GLN A 67 16.65 -24.48 2.56
N LYS A 68 16.40 -25.61 1.90
CA LYS A 68 17.32 -26.75 1.82
C LYS A 68 18.26 -26.58 0.63
N GLY A 69 19.51 -27.03 0.78
CA GLY A 69 20.54 -26.84 -0.24
C GLY A 69 21.93 -27.21 0.27
N ARG A 70 22.98 -26.78 -0.45
CA ARG A 70 24.37 -26.97 -0.06
C ARG A 70 24.67 -26.18 1.21
N ILE A 71 25.00 -26.92 2.26
CA ILE A 71 25.27 -26.37 3.59
C ILE A 71 26.58 -25.58 3.55
N LEU A 72 26.51 -24.27 3.82
CA LEU A 72 27.68 -23.41 3.99
C LEU A 72 28.11 -23.38 5.46
N TYR A 73 27.13 -23.27 6.36
CA TYR A 73 27.37 -23.13 7.78
C TYR A 73 26.29 -23.84 8.57
N LYS A 74 26.69 -24.59 9.61
CA LYS A 74 25.78 -25.34 10.47
C LYS A 74 26.17 -25.12 11.93
N ILE A 75 25.29 -24.50 12.69
CA ILE A 75 25.37 -24.41 14.16
C ILE A 75 24.07 -24.98 14.74
N GLY A 76 24.14 -26.18 15.33
CA GLY A 76 22.99 -26.84 15.93
C GLY A 76 21.86 -27.10 14.92
N SER A 77 20.65 -26.59 15.21
CA SER A 77 19.46 -26.66 14.34
C SER A 77 19.47 -25.59 13.23
N PHE A 78 20.39 -24.62 13.29
CA PHE A 78 20.51 -23.57 12.29
C PHE A 78 21.45 -24.02 11.16
N VAL A 79 20.88 -24.18 9.97
CA VAL A 79 21.59 -24.52 8.74
C VAL A 79 21.44 -23.36 7.77
N ILE A 80 22.56 -22.76 7.37
CA ILE A 80 22.60 -21.74 6.33
C ILE A 80 23.08 -22.42 5.05
N THR A 81 22.25 -22.37 4.02
CA THR A 81 22.52 -22.94 2.70
C THR A 81 22.85 -21.84 1.70
N ASP A 82 23.68 -22.13 0.69
CA ASP A 82 23.99 -21.17 -0.37
C ASP A 82 22.72 -20.76 -1.12
N GLU A 83 21.92 -21.74 -1.51
CA GLU A 83 20.64 -21.54 -2.16
C GLU A 83 19.66 -20.76 -1.27
N GLY A 84 19.68 -21.00 0.04
CA GLY A 84 18.88 -20.24 1.00
C GLY A 84 19.28 -18.78 1.08
N LEU A 85 20.57 -18.47 1.04
CA LEU A 85 21.06 -17.10 1.01
C LEU A 85 20.68 -16.39 -0.31
N GLN A 86 20.86 -17.07 -1.45
CA GLN A 86 20.50 -16.53 -2.76
C GLN A 86 18.99 -16.27 -2.87
N MET A 87 18.16 -17.24 -2.46
CA MET A 87 16.69 -17.11 -2.48
C MET A 87 16.19 -16.07 -1.49
N ALA A 88 16.78 -16.00 -0.29
CA ALA A 88 16.46 -14.96 0.69
C ALA A 88 16.76 -13.57 0.13
N TYR A 89 17.92 -13.38 -0.51
CA TYR A 89 18.27 -12.13 -1.15
C TYR A 89 17.30 -11.75 -2.28
N ILE A 90 17.10 -12.63 -3.26
CA ILE A 90 16.21 -12.37 -4.40
C ILE A 90 14.80 -12.01 -3.93
N ARG A 91 14.21 -12.80 -3.01
CA ARG A 91 12.84 -12.57 -2.52
C ARG A 91 12.72 -11.28 -1.72
N THR A 92 13.71 -10.99 -0.87
CA THR A 92 13.71 -9.77 -0.04
C THR A 92 13.85 -8.53 -0.90
N VAL A 93 14.78 -8.55 -1.86
CA VAL A 93 14.99 -7.45 -2.80
C VAL A 93 13.78 -7.26 -3.72
N ARG A 94 13.14 -8.35 -4.20
CA ARG A 94 11.89 -8.30 -4.98
C ARG A 94 10.82 -7.51 -4.25
N ILE A 95 10.53 -7.90 -3.01
CA ILE A 95 9.51 -7.25 -2.18
C ILE A 95 9.91 -5.80 -1.89
N PHE A 96 11.20 -5.54 -1.62
CA PHE A 96 11.70 -4.18 -1.41
C PHE A 96 11.42 -3.26 -2.61
N ILE A 97 11.80 -3.70 -3.82
CA ILE A 97 11.64 -2.92 -5.06
C ILE A 97 10.16 -2.66 -5.35
N MET A 98 9.30 -3.66 -5.15
CA MET A 98 7.84 -3.50 -5.30
C MET A 98 7.29 -2.48 -4.30
N ILE A 99 7.59 -2.63 -3.00
CA ILE A 99 7.10 -1.69 -1.99
C ILE A 99 7.63 -0.28 -2.25
N ALA A 100 8.91 -0.14 -2.60
CA ALA A 100 9.51 1.14 -2.91
C ALA A 100 8.86 1.80 -4.13
N GLY A 101 8.67 1.04 -5.22
CA GLY A 101 8.00 1.51 -6.43
C GLY A 101 6.54 1.92 -6.17
N ALA A 102 5.79 1.12 -5.40
CA ALA A 102 4.44 1.45 -4.98
C ALA A 102 4.40 2.72 -4.12
N LYS A 103 5.35 2.89 -3.19
CA LYS A 103 5.46 4.11 -2.38
C LYS A 103 5.69 5.34 -3.25
N ILE A 104 6.60 5.26 -4.22
CA ILE A 104 6.88 6.37 -5.16
C ILE A 104 5.63 6.71 -5.96
N LEU A 105 4.96 5.69 -6.50
CA LEU A 105 3.76 5.86 -7.30
C LEU A 105 2.65 6.54 -6.49
N THR A 106 2.34 6.02 -5.30
CA THR A 106 1.29 6.56 -4.43
C THR A 106 1.65 7.93 -3.86
N SER A 107 2.92 8.19 -3.53
CA SER A 107 3.33 9.48 -2.95
C SER A 107 3.37 10.63 -3.96
N THR A 108 3.54 10.32 -5.25
CA THR A 108 3.65 11.32 -6.32
C THR A 108 2.37 11.51 -7.12
N THR A 109 1.27 10.87 -6.70
CA THR A 109 0.02 10.79 -7.46
C THR A 109 -1.16 11.24 -6.62
N GLN A 110 -2.05 12.05 -7.19
CA GLN A 110 -3.33 12.39 -6.57
C GLN A 110 -4.35 11.25 -6.79
N PRO A 111 -5.22 10.96 -5.81
CA PRO A 111 -6.17 9.85 -5.91
C PRO A 111 -7.16 10.02 -7.07
N GLU A 112 -7.49 11.27 -7.45
CA GLU A 112 -8.35 11.58 -8.60
C GLU A 112 -7.68 11.18 -9.94
N ASP A 113 -6.40 11.56 -10.11
CA ASP A 113 -5.62 11.21 -11.30
C ASP A 113 -5.47 9.70 -11.44
N PHE A 114 -5.31 8.98 -10.32
CA PHE A 114 -5.21 7.53 -10.31
C PHE A 114 -6.47 6.84 -10.87
N VAL A 115 -7.66 7.29 -10.46
CA VAL A 115 -8.94 6.77 -10.99
C VAL A 115 -9.09 7.06 -12.48
N ASN A 116 -8.73 8.26 -12.92
CA ASN A 116 -8.75 8.63 -14.33
C ASN A 116 -7.79 7.76 -15.17
N ALA A 117 -6.57 7.54 -14.66
CA ALA A 117 -5.58 6.70 -15.32
C ALA A 117 -6.04 5.24 -15.41
N LEU A 118 -6.66 4.71 -14.35
CA LEU A 118 -7.29 3.38 -14.41
C LEU A 118 -8.40 3.33 -15.45
N GLY A 119 -9.27 4.34 -15.51
CA GLY A 119 -10.32 4.41 -16.54
C GLY A 119 -9.77 4.35 -17.97
N ASN A 120 -8.63 5.00 -18.22
CA ASN A 120 -7.94 4.92 -19.51
C ASN A 120 -7.35 3.52 -19.77
N ILE A 121 -6.74 2.88 -18.76
CA ILE A 121 -6.17 1.53 -18.86
C ILE A 121 -7.25 0.47 -19.09
N PHE A 122 -8.43 0.62 -18.47
CA PHE A 122 -9.55 -0.32 -18.59
C PHE A 122 -10.46 -0.04 -19.79
N LYS A 123 -10.28 1.07 -20.50
CA LYS A 123 -11.02 1.41 -21.72
C LYS A 123 -11.16 0.27 -22.76
N PRO A 124 -10.16 -0.58 -23.06
CA PRO A 124 -10.35 -1.72 -23.98
C PRO A 124 -11.44 -2.70 -23.54
N LEU A 125 -11.73 -2.79 -22.24
CA LEU A 125 -12.77 -3.66 -21.69
C LEU A 125 -14.20 -3.18 -22.02
N GLU A 126 -14.37 -1.91 -22.43
CA GLU A 126 -15.65 -1.38 -22.91
C GLU A 126 -16.15 -2.13 -24.15
N ARG A 127 -15.23 -2.69 -24.94
CA ARG A 127 -15.58 -3.48 -26.13
C ARG A 127 -16.33 -4.76 -25.79
N ILE A 128 -16.25 -5.24 -24.54
CA ILE A 128 -16.93 -6.44 -24.04
C ILE A 128 -18.27 -6.06 -23.37
N GLY A 129 -18.73 -4.81 -23.51
CA GLY A 129 -20.00 -4.34 -22.97
C GLY A 129 -19.96 -3.90 -21.49
N VAL A 130 -18.77 -3.87 -20.88
CA VAL A 130 -18.60 -3.41 -19.49
C VAL A 130 -18.64 -1.88 -19.44
N PRO A 131 -19.45 -1.24 -18.56
CA PRO A 131 -19.58 0.22 -18.48
C PRO A 131 -18.43 0.90 -17.72
N VAL A 132 -17.20 0.74 -18.23
CA VAL A 132 -15.95 1.25 -17.63
C VAL A 132 -16.03 2.77 -17.41
N ARG A 133 -16.35 3.56 -18.44
CA ARG A 133 -16.45 5.03 -18.31
C ARG A 133 -17.34 5.47 -17.16
N LYS A 134 -18.54 4.90 -17.03
CA LYS A 134 -19.50 5.27 -15.98
C LYS A 134 -18.96 4.91 -14.59
N PHE A 135 -18.35 3.74 -14.45
CA PHE A 135 -17.77 3.26 -13.19
C PHE A 135 -16.64 4.17 -12.68
N PHE A 136 -15.70 4.55 -13.55
CA PHE A 136 -14.59 5.41 -13.13
C PHE A 136 -15.04 6.86 -12.89
N LEU A 137 -16.04 7.36 -13.64
CA LEU A 137 -16.63 8.67 -13.37
C LEU A 137 -17.31 8.72 -11.99
N THR A 138 -18.09 7.71 -11.63
CA THR A 138 -18.75 7.67 -10.32
C THR A 138 -17.73 7.53 -9.18
N MET A 139 -16.72 6.68 -9.34
CA MET A 139 -15.62 6.55 -8.38
C MET A 139 -14.86 7.88 -8.18
N GLY A 140 -14.58 8.60 -9.28
CA GLY A 140 -13.90 9.90 -9.22
C GLY A 140 -14.70 10.95 -8.44
N LEU A 141 -16.01 11.02 -8.69
CA LEU A 141 -16.92 11.86 -7.90
C LEU A 141 -16.89 11.47 -6.42
N THR A 142 -16.98 10.17 -6.11
CA THR A 142 -16.95 9.68 -4.73
C THR A 142 -15.66 10.06 -3.99
N ILE A 143 -14.50 9.91 -4.63
CA ILE A 143 -13.22 10.29 -4.03
C ILE A 143 -13.18 11.78 -3.69
N LYS A 144 -13.73 12.64 -4.57
CA LYS A 144 -13.82 14.08 -4.32
C LYS A 144 -14.76 14.43 -3.16
N TYR A 145 -15.82 13.64 -2.94
CA TYR A 145 -16.74 13.84 -1.82
C TYR A 145 -16.20 13.35 -0.47
N LEU A 146 -15.24 12.41 -0.45
CA LEU A 146 -14.71 11.83 0.79
C LEU A 146 -14.04 12.86 1.73
N PRO A 147 -13.20 13.81 1.25
CA PRO A 147 -12.68 14.92 2.06
C PRO A 147 -13.79 15.82 2.61
N ILE A 148 -14.79 16.14 1.79
CA ILE A 148 -15.90 17.01 2.19
C ILE A 148 -16.70 16.38 3.33
N ILE A 149 -17.02 15.09 3.21
CA ILE A 149 -17.75 14.35 4.26
C ILE A 149 -16.92 14.31 5.55
N LYS A 150 -15.62 14.08 5.45
CA LYS A 150 -14.71 14.10 6.61
C LYS A 150 -14.74 15.45 7.32
N ASP A 151 -14.68 16.55 6.58
CA ASP A 151 -14.70 17.89 7.14
C ASP A 151 -16.05 18.22 7.78
N GLN A 152 -17.16 17.84 7.15
CA GLN A 152 -18.51 17.98 7.70
C GLN A 152 -18.69 17.20 9.00
N ILE A 153 -18.21 15.95 9.06
CA ILE A 153 -18.25 15.13 10.29
C ILE A 153 -17.43 15.81 11.39
N ALA A 154 -16.24 16.32 11.07
CA ALA A 154 -15.38 17.00 12.03
C ALA A 154 -16.02 18.31 12.55
N GLU A 155 -16.65 19.09 11.67
CA GLU A 155 -17.34 20.32 12.03
C GLU A 155 -18.56 20.04 12.91
N ASN A 156 -19.39 19.06 12.54
CA ASN A 156 -20.56 18.64 13.32
C ASN A 156 -20.16 18.14 14.72
N TYR A 157 -19.04 17.40 14.81
CA TYR A 157 -18.49 16.96 16.09
C TYR A 157 -18.03 18.14 16.97
N ARG A 158 -17.30 19.11 16.39
CA ARG A 158 -16.89 20.33 17.11
C ARG A 158 -18.08 21.16 17.59
N LYS A 159 -19.13 21.29 16.76
CA LYS A 159 -20.38 21.97 17.14
C LYS A 159 -21.08 21.27 18.29
N LYS A 160 -21.20 19.94 18.25
CA LYS A 160 -21.77 19.15 19.38
C LYS A 160 -20.99 19.38 20.68
N ILE A 161 -19.66 19.32 20.65
CA ILE A 161 -18.82 19.55 21.84
C ILE A 161 -18.97 20.96 22.41
N LYS A 162 -19.15 21.98 21.56
CA LYS A 162 -19.28 23.37 22.02
C LYS A 162 -20.69 23.66 22.57
N ASN A 163 -21.71 23.02 22.00
CA ASN A 163 -23.11 23.27 22.35
C ASN A 163 -23.58 22.44 23.55
N GLU A 164 -23.08 21.21 23.71
CA GLU A 164 -23.09 20.54 25.00
C GLU A 164 -22.04 21.22 25.88
N ARG A 165 -22.43 22.14 26.79
CA ARG A 165 -21.59 22.38 27.97
C ARG A 165 -21.46 21.03 28.66
N VAL A 166 -20.38 20.32 28.37
CA VAL A 166 -20.06 19.06 29.02
C VAL A 166 -19.63 19.40 30.45
N GLU A 167 -20.58 19.72 31.32
CA GLU A 167 -20.32 19.92 32.74
C GLU A 167 -20.05 18.60 33.47
N SER A 168 -20.27 17.44 32.82
CA SER A 168 -19.97 16.17 33.46
C SER A 168 -19.50 15.07 32.50
N PHE A 169 -18.45 14.38 32.94
CA PHE A 169 -17.76 13.26 32.29
C PHE A 169 -18.72 12.16 31.80
N TRP A 170 -19.85 11.97 32.50
CA TRP A 170 -20.90 10.99 32.18
C TRP A 170 -21.61 11.23 30.84
N ASN A 171 -21.73 12.48 30.37
CA ASN A 171 -22.32 12.75 29.07
C ASN A 171 -21.37 12.41 27.92
N ARG A 172 -20.05 12.48 28.11
CA ARG A 172 -19.08 11.99 27.11
C ARG A 172 -19.22 10.49 26.88
N ALA A 173 -19.45 9.72 27.94
CA ALA A 173 -19.71 8.27 27.85
C ALA A 173 -21.02 7.96 27.10
N LYS A 174 -22.08 8.74 27.33
CA LYS A 174 -23.35 8.59 26.60
C LYS A 174 -23.22 8.92 25.11
N VAL A 175 -22.42 9.93 24.73
CA VAL A 175 -22.18 10.25 23.31
C VAL A 175 -21.49 9.10 22.59
N TYR A 176 -20.55 8.41 23.25
CA TYR A 176 -19.95 7.17 22.72
C TYR A 176 -20.99 6.06 22.53
N GLN A 177 -21.90 5.89 23.49
CA GLN A 177 -22.98 4.91 23.41
C GLN A 177 -23.99 5.24 22.28
N THR A 178 -24.36 6.50 22.10
CA THR A 178 -25.20 6.94 20.97
C THR A 178 -24.50 6.71 19.63
N PHE A 179 -23.19 6.92 19.54
CA PHE A 179 -22.41 6.64 18.33
C PHE A 179 -22.39 5.12 18.03
N TYR A 180 -22.26 4.28 19.06
CA TYR A 180 -22.38 2.82 18.94
C TYR A 180 -23.77 2.39 18.50
N CYS A 181 -24.84 2.96 19.06
CA CYS A 181 -26.21 2.66 18.65
C CYS A 181 -26.52 3.12 17.22
N LEU A 182 -25.97 4.26 16.76
CA LEU A 182 -26.15 4.74 15.39
C LEU A 182 -25.48 3.82 14.35
N PHE A 183 -24.37 3.17 14.73
CA PHE A 183 -23.67 2.22 13.87
C PHE A 183 -24.30 0.81 13.92
N TYR A 184 -24.86 0.41 15.06
CA TYR A 184 -25.53 -0.89 15.22
C TYR A 184 -26.92 -0.91 14.58
N ASN A 185 -27.71 0.16 14.70
CA ASN A 185 -29.10 0.19 14.25
C ASN A 185 -29.26 0.39 12.72
N LYS A 186 -28.16 0.62 11.98
CA LYS A 186 -28.18 0.75 10.51
C LYS A 186 -28.02 -0.60 9.79
N HIS A 187 -27.81 -1.69 10.51
CA HIS A 187 -27.75 -3.06 9.97
C HIS A 187 -28.99 -3.90 10.26
N THR A 188 -30.04 -3.30 10.83
CA THR A 188 -31.29 -3.96 11.23
C THR A 188 -32.52 -3.16 10.82
N GLU A 189 -32.55 -2.64 9.59
CA GLU A 189 -33.81 -2.42 8.88
C GLU A 189 -33.76 -3.28 7.61
N PRO A 190 -34.81 -4.08 7.34
CA PRO A 190 -34.81 -5.18 6.36
C PRO A 190 -34.62 -4.75 4.91
#